data_AF-X1CNA2-F1
#
_entry.id   AF-X1CNA2-F1
#
_cell.length_a   1.000
_cell.length_b   1.000
_cell.length_c   1.000
_cell.angle_alpha   90.00
_cell.angle_beta   90.00
_cell.angle_gamma   90.00
#
_symmetry.space_group_name_H-M   'P 1'
#
loop_
_entity.id
_entity.type
_entity.pdbx_description
1 polymer ?
#
loop_
_entity_poly.entity_id
_entity_poly.type
_entity_poly.pdbx_seq_one_letter_code
_entity_poly.pdbx_strand_id
1 'polypeptide(L)'
;MKSIKLFVIALALILAFSVGSVTAQETFDSTAAEEEGYWYSRYNLGNLVMRSAMGETFMPDMQMMMKVMKMVDADFDPMQKGMYGDGNHPMPPLNASLLQSVYKSGSPYYVQKVEVDDFATQKWDPASFDRTLTGLANGFTIIKE
;
A
#
# COMPACT_ATOMS: atom_id res chain seq x y z
N MET A 1 23.34 61.27 -8.38
CA MET A 1 22.68 60.65 -7.20
C MET A 1 21.49 59.73 -7.53
N LYS A 2 20.66 59.99 -8.56
CA LYS A 2 19.53 59.09 -8.92
C LYS A 2 19.96 57.74 -9.53
N SER A 3 21.07 57.70 -10.26
CA SER A 3 21.61 56.50 -10.92
C SER A 3 22.16 55.43 -9.97
N ILE A 4 22.79 55.85 -8.86
CA ILE A 4 23.34 54.93 -7.85
C ILE A 4 22.23 54.20 -7.09
N LYS A 5 21.12 54.89 -6.81
CA LYS A 5 19.96 54.28 -6.14
C LYS A 5 19.28 53.21 -7.01
N LEU A 6 19.22 53.44 -8.33
CA LEU A 6 18.67 52.45 -9.27
C LEU A 6 19.55 51.19 -9.36
N PHE A 7 20.88 51.36 -9.36
CA PHE A 7 21.83 50.25 -9.44
C PHE A 7 21.81 49.36 -8.19
N VAL A 8 21.67 49.97 -7.01
CA VAL A 8 21.56 49.23 -5.74
C VAL A 8 20.25 48.45 -5.63
N ILE A 9 19.14 49.01 -6.13
CA ILE A 9 17.84 48.31 -6.16
C ILE A 9 17.89 47.13 -7.15
N ALA A 10 18.53 47.29 -8.31
CA ALA A 10 18.70 46.21 -9.26
C ALA A 10 19.58 45.07 -8.70
N LEU A 11 20.66 45.39 -7.99
CA LEU A 11 21.50 44.39 -7.32
C LEU A 11 20.75 43.67 -6.20
N ALA A 12 19.95 44.40 -5.40
CA ALA A 12 19.14 43.80 -4.35
C ALA A 12 18.05 42.87 -4.91
N LEU A 13 17.46 43.20 -6.06
CA LEU A 13 16.51 42.33 -6.76
C LEU A 13 17.19 41.08 -7.33
N ILE A 14 18.37 41.20 -7.93
CA ILE A 14 19.12 40.04 -8.47
C ILE A 14 19.57 39.11 -7.33
N LEU A 15 19.97 39.66 -6.18
CA LEU A 15 20.28 38.88 -4.98
C LEU A 15 19.02 38.26 -4.35
N ALA A 16 17.88 38.95 -4.36
CA ALA A 16 16.62 38.39 -3.85
C ALA A 16 16.06 37.28 -4.76
N PHE A 17 16.36 37.30 -6.06
CA PHE A 17 15.95 36.25 -7.01
C PHE A 17 16.93 35.07 -7.10
N SER A 18 18.15 35.18 -6.57
CA SER A 18 19.16 34.09 -6.62
C SER A 18 19.15 33.17 -5.40
N VAL A 19 18.39 33.49 -4.34
CA VAL A 19 18.16 32.61 -3.18
C VAL A 19 16.70 32.16 -3.16
N GLY A 20 16.40 31.02 -3.76
CA GLY A 20 15.05 30.46 -3.65
C GLY A 20 14.78 29.16 -4.38
N SER A 21 15.58 28.80 -5.38
CA SER A 21 15.47 27.47 -6.00
C SER A 21 16.48 26.51 -5.40
N VAL A 22 16.41 26.33 -4.07
CA VAL A 22 16.82 25.03 -3.52
C VAL A 22 15.72 24.09 -3.98
N THR A 23 15.97 23.36 -5.07
CA THR A 23 15.24 22.13 -5.32
C THR A 23 15.29 21.37 -4.01
N ALA A 24 14.14 21.17 -3.36
CA ALA A 24 14.04 20.25 -2.24
C ALA A 24 14.62 18.94 -2.76
N GLN A 25 15.86 18.65 -2.40
CA GLN A 25 16.44 17.37 -2.66
C GLN A 25 15.67 16.48 -1.69
N GLU A 26 14.60 15.87 -2.19
CA GLU A 26 13.90 14.85 -1.43
C GLU A 26 14.95 13.81 -1.08
N THR A 27 15.36 13.84 0.19
CA THR A 27 16.14 12.78 0.77
C THR A 27 15.23 11.57 0.70
N PHE A 28 15.57 10.62 -0.17
CA PHE A 28 14.84 9.38 -0.30
C PHE A 28 14.70 8.76 1.10
N ASP A 29 13.47 8.74 1.60
CA ASP A 29 13.12 8.12 2.86
C ASP A 29 12.69 6.68 2.55
N SER A 30 13.61 5.74 2.77
CA SER A 30 13.37 4.33 2.51
C SER A 30 12.24 3.75 3.36
N THR A 31 12.09 4.25 4.60
CA THR A 31 11.05 3.78 5.52
C THR A 31 9.67 4.20 5.01
N ALA A 32 9.51 5.49 4.66
CA ALA A 32 8.27 5.99 4.07
C ALA A 32 7.93 5.26 2.75
N ALA A 33 8.94 4.99 1.91
CA ALA A 33 8.74 4.28 0.65
C ALA A 33 8.25 2.82 0.85
N GLU A 34 8.75 2.12 1.86
CA GLU A 34 8.32 0.75 2.20
C GLU A 34 6.87 0.72 2.71
N GLU A 35 6.53 1.63 3.60
CA GLU A 35 5.18 1.75 4.16
C GLU A 35 4.14 2.19 3.10
N GLU A 36 4.46 3.19 2.29
CA GLU A 36 3.60 3.63 1.19
C GLU A 36 3.42 2.52 0.15
N GLY A 37 4.48 1.74 -0.11
CA GLY A 37 4.43 0.56 -0.96
C GLY A 37 3.45 -0.50 -0.46
N TYR A 38 3.42 -0.73 0.86
CA TYR A 38 2.42 -1.60 1.49
C TYR A 38 0.99 -1.09 1.27
N TRP A 39 0.74 0.20 1.50
CA TRP A 39 -0.59 0.79 1.32
C TRP A 39 -1.04 0.76 -0.14
N TYR A 40 -0.16 1.13 -1.08
CA TYR A 40 -0.43 1.05 -2.51
C TYR A 40 -0.79 -0.36 -2.96
N SER A 41 -0.04 -1.36 -2.48
CA SER A 41 -0.29 -2.77 -2.78
C SER A 41 -1.64 -3.22 -2.22
N ARG A 42 -1.98 -2.81 -0.99
CA ARG A 42 -3.28 -3.08 -0.38
C ARG A 42 -4.42 -2.50 -1.20
N TYR A 43 -4.32 -1.25 -1.65
CA TYR A 43 -5.40 -0.61 -2.42
C TYR A 43 -5.59 -1.23 -3.80
N ASN A 44 -4.50 -1.54 -4.50
CA ASN A 44 -4.60 -2.06 -5.87
C ASN A 44 -4.92 -3.56 -5.93
N LEU A 45 -4.33 -4.36 -5.03
CA LEU A 45 -4.47 -5.81 -5.07
C LEU A 45 -5.53 -6.32 -4.08
N GLY A 46 -5.87 -5.55 -3.04
CA GLY A 46 -6.71 -6.01 -1.93
C GLY A 46 -8.11 -6.48 -2.34
N ASN A 47 -8.74 -5.81 -3.31
CA ASN A 47 -10.06 -6.22 -3.81
C ASN A 47 -10.03 -7.63 -4.40
N LEU A 48 -9.07 -7.91 -5.28
CA LEU A 48 -9.02 -9.19 -5.97
C LEU A 48 -8.45 -10.30 -5.08
N VAL A 49 -7.46 -10.01 -4.25
CA VAL A 49 -6.62 -11.05 -3.63
C VAL A 49 -6.75 -11.19 -2.12
N MET A 50 -7.49 -10.28 -1.48
CA MET A 50 -7.72 -10.29 -0.03
C MET A 50 -9.21 -10.22 0.31
N ARG A 51 -10.05 -9.61 -0.53
CA ARG A 51 -11.49 -9.39 -0.28
C ARG A 51 -12.40 -10.34 -1.06
N SER A 52 -12.17 -10.49 -2.37
CA SER A 52 -13.10 -11.21 -3.27
C SER A 52 -13.41 -12.66 -2.86
N ALA A 53 -12.44 -13.35 -2.24
CA ALA A 53 -12.44 -14.80 -2.05
C ALA A 53 -12.62 -15.62 -3.36
N MET A 54 -12.34 -15.02 -4.53
CA MET A 54 -12.53 -15.63 -5.86
C MET A 54 -11.35 -16.56 -6.24
N GLY A 55 -11.09 -17.54 -5.40
CA GLY A 55 -9.97 -18.47 -5.61
C GLY A 55 -9.79 -19.46 -4.48
N GLU A 56 -8.76 -20.30 -4.61
CA GLU A 56 -8.34 -21.19 -3.52
C GLU A 56 -7.64 -20.35 -2.46
N THR A 57 -8.24 -20.27 -1.27
CA THR A 57 -7.69 -19.50 -0.16
C THR A 57 -6.59 -20.28 0.53
N PHE A 58 -5.49 -19.62 0.86
CA PHE A 58 -4.47 -20.13 1.76
C PHE A 58 -4.30 -19.17 2.94
N MET A 59 -3.94 -19.69 4.10
CA MET A 59 -3.47 -18.85 5.20
C MET A 59 -2.02 -19.22 5.48
N PRO A 60 -1.07 -18.28 5.34
CA PRO A 60 0.30 -18.50 5.77
C PRO A 60 0.31 -18.85 7.26
N ASP A 61 1.26 -19.68 7.67
CA ASP A 61 1.44 -19.94 9.09
C ASP A 61 1.82 -18.63 9.83
N MET A 62 1.56 -18.61 11.14
CA MET A 62 1.80 -17.42 11.96
C MET A 62 3.27 -16.98 11.95
N GLN A 63 4.23 -17.89 11.80
CA GLN A 63 5.65 -17.54 11.72
C GLN A 63 5.98 -16.85 10.40
N MET A 64 5.40 -17.31 9.29
CA MET A 64 5.51 -16.67 7.98
C MET A 64 4.88 -15.28 8.00
N MET A 65 3.69 -15.14 8.57
CA MET A 65 3.06 -13.82 8.75
C MET A 65 3.95 -12.86 9.56
N MET A 66 4.54 -13.32 10.67
CA MET A 66 5.46 -12.51 11.48
C MET A 66 6.72 -12.11 10.72
N LYS A 67 7.25 -12.97 9.84
CA LYS A 67 8.37 -12.62 8.97
C LYS A 67 7.97 -11.59 7.92
N VAL A 68 6.80 -11.74 7.30
CA VAL A 68 6.27 -10.75 6.33
C VAL A 68 6.10 -9.40 7.01
N MET A 69 5.53 -9.35 8.21
CA MET A 69 5.37 -8.10 8.97
C MET A 69 6.71 -7.42 9.24
N LYS A 70 7.75 -8.16 9.63
CA LYS A 70 9.12 -7.62 9.78
C LYS A 70 9.76 -7.11 8.50
N MET A 71 9.27 -7.52 7.33
CA MET A 71 9.81 -7.10 6.03
C MET A 71 9.08 -5.89 5.44
N VAL A 72 7.85 -5.62 5.91
CA VAL A 72 7.02 -4.50 5.41
C VAL A 72 6.95 -3.33 6.39
N ASP A 73 7.53 -3.50 7.58
CA ASP A 73 7.55 -2.53 8.65
C ASP A 73 8.99 -2.41 9.17
N ALA A 74 9.60 -1.25 8.93
CA ALA A 74 10.98 -0.96 9.28
C ALA A 74 11.21 -0.86 10.80
N ASP A 75 10.15 -0.61 11.59
CA ASP A 75 10.21 -0.43 13.04
C ASP A 75 9.36 -1.45 13.85
N PHE A 76 8.96 -2.55 13.19
CA PHE A 76 8.06 -3.58 13.71
C PHE A 76 8.26 -3.95 15.20
N ASP A 77 7.37 -3.45 16.06
CA ASP A 77 7.28 -3.83 17.47
C ASP A 77 6.07 -4.77 17.70
N PRO A 78 6.29 -6.09 17.75
CA PRO A 78 5.21 -7.06 17.94
C PRO A 78 4.55 -7.02 19.33
N MET A 79 5.08 -6.23 20.28
CA MET A 79 4.62 -6.18 21.66
C MET A 79 4.12 -4.79 22.11
N GLN A 80 4.13 -3.76 21.25
CA GLN A 80 3.83 -2.37 21.62
C GLN A 80 4.58 -1.92 22.90
N LYS A 81 5.83 -2.35 23.08
CA LYS A 81 6.62 -2.06 24.28
C LYS A 81 7.54 -0.85 24.12
N GLY A 82 7.71 -0.33 22.90
CA GLY A 82 8.62 0.76 22.60
C GLY A 82 7.96 2.14 22.48
N MET A 83 8.59 3.13 23.12
CA MET A 83 8.39 4.58 22.94
C MET A 83 8.85 5.09 21.53
N TYR A 84 9.03 4.18 20.56
CA TYR A 84 9.74 4.41 19.29
C TYR A 84 9.03 3.87 18.03
N GLY A 85 7.84 3.30 18.14
CA GLY A 85 6.98 3.08 16.96
C GLY A 85 6.20 4.37 16.70
N ASP A 86 6.14 4.84 15.46
CA ASP A 86 5.32 6.00 15.09
C ASP A 86 3.80 5.77 15.28
N GLY A 87 3.42 4.53 15.62
CA GLY A 87 2.04 4.08 15.83
C GLY A 87 1.37 3.60 14.55
N ASN A 88 2.09 3.58 13.43
CA ASN A 88 1.59 3.35 12.08
C ASN A 88 1.97 1.95 11.56
N HIS A 89 1.93 0.95 12.44
CA HIS A 89 2.27 -0.42 12.06
C HIS A 89 1.22 -1.01 11.09
N PRO A 90 1.65 -1.65 9.99
CA PRO A 90 0.79 -2.39 9.08
C PRO A 90 0.04 -3.55 9.78
N MET A 91 -1.17 -3.31 10.26
CA MET A 91 -2.00 -4.38 10.80
C MET A 91 -2.58 -5.24 9.66
N PRO A 92 -2.50 -6.58 9.76
CA PRO A 92 -3.11 -7.45 8.77
C PRO A 92 -4.63 -7.22 8.74
N PRO A 93 -5.25 -7.13 7.55
CA PRO A 93 -6.69 -6.94 7.45
C PRO A 93 -7.47 -8.09 8.10
N LEU A 94 -8.51 -7.73 8.86
CA LEU A 94 -9.37 -8.69 9.54
C LEU A 94 -10.11 -9.54 8.49
N ASN A 95 -10.10 -10.87 8.69
CA ASN A 95 -10.80 -11.86 7.85
C ASN A 95 -10.43 -11.85 6.36
N ALA A 96 -9.21 -11.44 6.03
CA ALA A 96 -8.71 -11.49 4.66
C ALA A 96 -8.64 -12.92 4.10
N SER A 97 -8.95 -13.06 2.81
CA SER A 97 -8.90 -14.32 2.06
C SER A 97 -7.73 -14.25 1.07
N LEU A 98 -6.54 -14.67 1.51
CA LEU A 98 -5.35 -14.68 0.65
C LEU A 98 -5.49 -15.81 -0.37
N LEU A 99 -5.32 -15.49 -1.65
CA LEU A 99 -5.54 -16.44 -2.75
C LEU A 99 -4.22 -17.01 -3.28
N GLN A 100 -4.14 -18.35 -3.33
CA GLN A 100 -3.04 -19.11 -3.96
C GLN A 100 -3.27 -19.26 -5.47
N SER A 101 -4.52 -19.41 -5.88
CA SER A 101 -4.94 -19.43 -7.29
C SER A 101 -6.23 -18.64 -7.46
N VAL A 102 -6.46 -18.09 -8.64
CA VAL A 102 -7.65 -17.28 -8.95
C VAL A 102 -8.54 -18.06 -9.90
N TYR A 103 -9.84 -18.10 -9.59
CA TYR A 103 -10.85 -18.70 -10.47
C TYR A 103 -11.07 -17.86 -11.73
N LYS A 104 -11.49 -18.49 -12.83
CA LYS A 104 -11.57 -17.84 -14.15
C LYS A 104 -12.47 -16.61 -14.19
N SER A 105 -13.60 -16.65 -13.49
CA SER A 105 -14.55 -15.53 -13.43
C SER A 105 -15.51 -15.67 -12.26
N GLY A 106 -16.10 -14.56 -11.84
CA GLY A 106 -17.11 -14.51 -10.79
C GLY A 106 -17.84 -13.16 -10.82
N SER A 107 -18.98 -13.09 -10.15
CA SER A 107 -19.78 -11.88 -10.04
C SER A 107 -19.24 -10.98 -8.93
N PRO A 108 -18.85 -9.72 -9.21
CA PRO A 108 -18.19 -8.85 -8.23
C PRO A 108 -19.17 -8.15 -7.26
N TYR A 109 -20.32 -8.75 -6.98
CA TYR A 109 -21.31 -8.20 -6.06
C TYR A 109 -21.14 -8.80 -4.66
N TYR A 110 -21.19 -7.93 -3.65
CA TYR A 110 -21.26 -8.34 -2.26
C TYR A 110 -22.64 -8.94 -1.95
N VAL A 111 -22.65 -10.04 -1.22
CA VAL A 111 -23.88 -10.74 -0.80
C VAL A 111 -24.43 -10.25 0.54
N GLN A 112 -23.72 -9.31 1.17
CA GLN A 112 -24.06 -8.75 2.48
C GLN A 112 -23.68 -7.27 2.56
N LYS A 113 -24.15 -6.60 3.61
CA LYS A 113 -23.78 -5.21 3.89
C LYS A 113 -22.27 -5.13 4.18
N VAL A 114 -21.60 -4.19 3.51
CA VAL A 114 -20.17 -3.95 3.68
C VAL A 114 -19.90 -3.21 4.98
N GLU A 115 -18.98 -3.76 5.76
CA GLU A 115 -18.29 -3.10 6.87
C GLU A 115 -16.82 -2.96 6.45
N VAL A 116 -16.32 -1.73 6.44
CA VAL A 116 -15.04 -1.38 5.79
C VAL A 116 -13.85 -2.11 6.43
N ASP A 117 -13.92 -2.30 7.74
CA ASP A 117 -12.85 -2.89 8.53
C ASP A 117 -12.92 -4.43 8.63
N ASP A 118 -13.97 -5.06 8.09
CA ASP A 118 -14.14 -6.51 8.11
C ASP A 118 -14.26 -7.07 6.69
N PHE A 119 -13.19 -7.74 6.23
CA PHE A 119 -13.15 -8.30 4.88
C PHE A 119 -14.05 -9.53 4.73
N ALA A 120 -14.55 -10.13 5.81
CA ALA A 120 -15.58 -11.17 5.70
C ALA A 120 -16.83 -10.64 4.99
N THR A 121 -17.13 -9.34 5.17
CA THR A 121 -18.28 -8.67 4.56
C THR A 121 -18.07 -8.26 3.10
N GLN A 122 -16.83 -8.36 2.62
CA GLN A 122 -16.41 -7.90 1.30
C GLN A 122 -16.11 -9.07 0.35
N LYS A 123 -16.64 -10.25 0.66
CA LYS A 123 -16.56 -11.45 -0.19
C LYS A 123 -17.61 -11.38 -1.30
N TRP A 124 -17.22 -11.85 -2.48
CA TRP A 124 -18.14 -11.99 -3.60
C TRP A 124 -18.95 -13.27 -3.48
N ASP A 125 -20.04 -13.36 -4.23
CA ASP A 125 -20.92 -14.54 -4.21
C ASP A 125 -20.20 -15.81 -4.73
N PRO A 126 -19.88 -16.80 -3.87
CA PRO A 126 -19.18 -18.00 -4.30
C PRO A 126 -20.00 -18.89 -5.23
N ALA A 127 -21.34 -18.72 -5.27
CA ALA A 127 -22.19 -19.44 -6.20
C ALA A 127 -21.99 -18.98 -7.66
N SER A 128 -21.45 -17.78 -7.86
CA SER A 128 -21.20 -17.20 -9.19
C SER A 128 -19.86 -17.59 -9.81
N PHE A 129 -19.00 -18.30 -9.08
CA PHE A 129 -17.61 -18.52 -9.49
C PHE A 129 -17.48 -19.65 -10.50
N ASP A 130 -16.87 -19.36 -11.65
CA ASP A 130 -16.29 -20.36 -12.56
C ASP A 130 -14.95 -20.82 -12.01
N ARG A 131 -14.96 -21.94 -11.27
CA ARG A 131 -13.78 -22.49 -10.56
C ARG A 131 -12.72 -23.09 -11.48
N THR A 132 -12.86 -22.96 -12.80
CA THR A 132 -11.84 -23.37 -13.75
C THR A 132 -10.53 -22.60 -13.50
N LEU A 133 -9.42 -23.32 -13.37
CA LEU A 133 -8.09 -22.73 -13.26
C LEU A 133 -7.48 -22.60 -14.66
N THR A 134 -7.01 -21.40 -14.99
CA THR A 134 -6.33 -21.14 -16.27
C THR A 134 -5.00 -20.45 -16.01
N GLY A 135 -4.02 -20.65 -16.91
CA GLY A 135 -2.73 -19.97 -16.82
C GLY A 135 -2.87 -18.44 -16.83
N LEU A 136 -3.87 -17.90 -17.54
CA LEU A 136 -4.18 -16.47 -17.55
C LEU A 136 -4.72 -15.98 -16.19
N ALA A 137 -5.63 -16.73 -15.56
CA ALA A 137 -6.18 -16.37 -14.25
C ALA A 137 -5.11 -16.43 -13.14
N ASN A 138 -4.22 -17.44 -13.19
CA ASN A 138 -3.07 -17.53 -12.28
C ASN A 138 -1.94 -16.54 -12.65
N GLY A 139 -1.93 -15.95 -13.84
CA GLY A 139 -1.00 -14.87 -14.18
C GLY A 139 -1.11 -13.69 -13.21
N PHE A 140 -2.31 -13.42 -12.69
CA PHE A 140 -2.53 -12.38 -11.67
C PHE A 140 -1.96 -12.74 -10.28
N THR A 141 -1.71 -14.02 -9.98
CA THR A 141 -0.99 -14.40 -8.76
C THR A 141 0.52 -14.39 -8.94
N ILE A 142 1.03 -14.57 -10.16
CA ILE A 142 2.47 -14.50 -10.48
C ILE A 142 3.01 -13.06 -10.35
N ILE A 143 2.20 -12.03 -10.63
CA ILE A 143 2.59 -10.62 -10.41
C ILE A 143 2.86 -10.32 -8.92
N LYS A 144 2.49 -11.22 -8.01
CA LYS A 144 2.79 -11.09 -6.57
C LYS A 144 4.16 -11.64 -6.15
N GLU A 145 4.84 -12.44 -6.98
CA GLU A 145 6.16 -13.01 -6.68
C GLU A 145 7.31 -12.11 -7.15
#